data_AF-A0A965QAZ7-F1
#
_entry.id   AF-A0A965QAZ7-F1
#
_cell.length_a   1.000
_cell.length_b   1.000
_cell.length_c   1.000
_cell.angle_alpha   90.00
_cell.angle_beta   90.00
_cell.angle_gamma   90.00
#
_symmetry.space_group_name_H-M   'P 1'
#
loop_
_entity.id
_entity.type
_entity.pdbx_description
1 polymer ?
#
loop_
_entity_poly.entity_id
_entity_poly.type
_entity_poly.pdbx_seq_one_letter_code
_entity_poly.pdbx_strand_id
1 'polypeptide(L)' 'IRCYASQFDGTTQAGEVYPNGEPLYDIIRHQSAHYGTLIRCKYGEPFFTYETMRVDDLTALDVSTF' A
#
# COMPACT_ATOMS: atom_id res chain seq x y z
N ILE A 1 -6.17 -8.98 3.20
CA ILE A 1 -5.36 -10.05 2.56
C ILE A 1 -5.37 -11.41 3.28
N ARG A 2 -5.90 -11.55 4.51
CA ARG A 2 -5.95 -12.84 5.23
C ARG A 2 -6.80 -13.95 4.57
N CYS A 3 -7.71 -13.60 3.67
CA CYS A 3 -8.48 -14.56 2.88
C CYS A 3 -7.61 -15.40 1.91
N TYR A 4 -6.39 -14.97 1.62
CA TYR A 4 -5.42 -15.68 0.79
C TYR A 4 -4.34 -16.36 1.66
N ALA A 5 -4.78 -17.05 2.72
CA ALA A 5 -3.89 -17.72 3.68
C ALA A 5 -2.86 -18.63 2.99
N SER A 6 -3.27 -19.38 1.95
CA SER A 6 -2.37 -20.28 1.19
C SER A 6 -1.21 -19.58 0.48
N GLN A 7 -1.28 -18.25 0.31
CA GLN A 7 -0.25 -17.45 -0.35
C GLN A 7 0.66 -16.70 0.64
N PHE A 8 0.19 -16.48 1.87
CA PHE A 8 0.79 -15.50 2.78
C PHE A 8 1.06 -16.02 4.20
N ASP A 9 0.42 -17.11 4.61
CA ASP A 9 0.70 -17.74 5.91
C ASP A 9 1.94 -18.63 5.83
N GLY A 10 2.81 -18.55 6.84
CA GLY A 10 4.02 -19.37 6.93
C GLY A 10 5.14 -18.98 5.96
N THR A 11 4.91 -18.05 5.05
CA THR A 11 5.93 -17.48 4.15
C THR A 11 6.74 -16.43 4.89
N THR A 12 7.83 -16.84 5.54
CA THR A 12 8.91 -15.95 6.01
C THR A 12 9.98 -15.73 4.94
N GLN A 13 9.93 -16.48 3.83
CA GLN A 13 10.82 -16.36 2.68
C GLN A 13 10.07 -15.86 1.44
N ALA A 14 9.73 -14.57 1.41
CA ALA A 14 9.79 -13.82 0.15
C ALA A 14 11.25 -13.33 -0.02
N GLY A 15 12.20 -14.27 0.03
CA GLY A 15 13.62 -14.08 0.29
C GLY A 15 14.44 -13.30 -0.76
N GLU A 16 13.79 -12.64 -1.71
CA GLU A 16 14.48 -11.73 -2.64
C GLU A 16 13.94 -10.29 -2.60
N VAL A 17 12.76 -10.04 -1.99
CA VAL A 17 12.09 -8.73 -2.09
C VAL A 17 12.08 -7.95 -0.77
N TYR A 18 12.14 -8.61 0.39
CA TYR A 18 12.13 -7.92 1.70
C TYR A 18 13.14 -8.52 2.69
N PRO A 19 14.24 -7.80 3.04
CA PRO A 19 15.38 -8.37 3.77
C PRO A 19 15.19 -8.55 5.29
N ASN A 20 14.08 -8.10 5.87
CA ASN A 20 13.96 -7.99 7.34
C ASN A 20 13.31 -9.19 8.04
N GLY A 21 12.83 -10.21 7.31
CA GLY A 21 12.24 -11.42 7.90
C GLY A 21 10.93 -11.21 8.66
N GLU A 22 10.33 -10.01 8.59
CA GLU A 22 9.02 -9.72 9.18
C GLU A 22 7.88 -10.37 8.37
N PRO A 23 6.78 -10.81 9.04
CA PRO A 23 5.60 -11.27 8.34
C PRO A 23 5.04 -10.20 7.40
N LEU A 24 4.64 -10.60 6.18
CA LEU A 24 4.10 -9.67 5.17
C LEU A 24 2.92 -8.83 5.68
N TYR A 25 2.09 -9.40 6.55
CA TYR A 25 0.97 -8.67 7.17
C TYR A 25 1.43 -7.45 7.98
N ASP A 26 2.59 -7.55 8.62
CA ASP A 26 3.14 -6.48 9.44
C ASP A 26 3.85 -5.45 8.57
N ILE A 27 4.59 -5.88 7.55
CA ILE A 27 5.17 -4.99 6.53
C ILE A 27 4.09 -4.10 5.90
N ILE A 28 2.98 -4.69 5.44
CA ILE A 28 1.86 -3.94 4.84
C ILE A 28 1.30 -2.95 5.86
N ARG A 29 1.10 -3.38 7.11
CA ARG A 29 0.58 -2.50 8.17
C ARG A 29 1.52 -1.32 8.43
N HIS A 30 2.83 -1.57 8.48
CA HIS A 30 3.83 -0.54 8.73
C HIS A 30 3.91 0.46 7.59
N GLN A 31 3.92 -0.02 6.34
CA GLN A 31 3.89 0.83 5.15
C GLN A 31 2.63 1.70 5.15
N SER A 32 1.46 1.10 5.33
CA SER A 32 0.20 1.85 5.36
C SER A 32 0.15 2.87 6.50
N ALA A 33 0.68 2.52 7.68
CA ALA A 33 0.75 3.44 8.81
C ALA A 33 1.67 4.62 8.50
N HIS A 34 2.86 4.36 7.94
CA HIS A 34 3.81 5.39 7.54
C HIS A 34 3.19 6.41 6.58
N TYR A 35 2.61 5.95 5.46
CA TYR A 35 1.97 6.86 4.51
C TYR A 35 0.71 7.52 5.06
N GLY A 36 -0.02 6.85 5.96
CA GLY A 36 -1.13 7.47 6.70
C GLY A 36 -0.70 8.69 7.50
N THR A 37 0.45 8.64 8.16
CA THR A 37 0.95 9.77 8.96
C THR A 37 1.18 11.03 8.13
N LEU A 38 1.59 10.88 6.86
CA LEU A 38 1.86 12.01 5.95
C LEU A 38 0.59 12.82 5.65
N ILE A 39 -0.58 12.18 5.72
CA ILE A 39 -1.90 12.80 5.50
C ILE A 39 -2.72 12.93 6.79
N ARG A 40 -2.09 12.76 7.96
CA ARG A 40 -2.72 12.82 9.30
C ARG A 40 -3.85 11.79 9.50
N CYS A 41 -3.75 10.65 8.83
CA CYS A 41 -4.65 9.52 8.99
C CYS A 41 -3.92 8.35 9.67
N LYS A 42 -4.68 7.39 10.20
CA LYS A 42 -4.10 6.19 10.82
C LYS A 42 -3.38 5.31 9.80
N TYR A 43 -3.93 5.23 8.58
CA TYR A 43 -3.40 4.44 7.48
C TYR A 43 -3.64 5.19 6.16
N GLY A 44 -2.74 5.01 5.19
CA GLY A 44 -2.84 5.54 3.84
C GLY A 44 -2.10 4.64 2.86
N GLU A 45 -2.60 4.54 1.63
CA GLU A 45 -1.98 3.76 0.56
C GLU A 45 -1.36 4.72 -0.46
N PRO A 46 -0.06 4.58 -0.77
CA PRO A 46 0.57 5.39 -1.79
C PRO A 46 0.22 4.87 -3.18
N PHE A 47 -0.07 5.78 -4.12
CA PHE A 47 -0.26 5.49 -5.53
C PHE A 47 0.79 6.23 -6.37
N PHE A 48 1.15 5.64 -7.50
CA PHE A 48 2.11 6.21 -8.45
C PHE A 48 1.47 6.40 -9.82
N THR A 49 1.75 7.51 -10.47
CA THR A 49 1.38 7.80 -11.86
C THR A 49 2.64 8.12 -12.67
N TYR A 50 2.68 7.70 -13.93
CA TYR A 50 3.84 7.97 -14.80
C TYR A 50 3.90 9.45 -15.18
N GLU A 51 2.77 10.02 -15.55
CA GLU A 51 2.63 11.44 -15.87
C GLU A 51 2.25 12.26 -14.62
N THR A 52 2.80 13.48 -14.54
CA THR A 52 2.43 14.43 -13.48
C THR A 52 1.03 14.97 -13.75
N MET A 53 0.12 14.83 -12.79
CA MET A 53 -1.21 15.42 -12.86
C MET A 53 -1.36 16.56 -11.85
N ARG A 54 -1.92 17.69 -12.29
CA ARG A 54 -2.38 18.75 -11.39
C ARG A 54 -3.80 18.43 -10.95
N VAL A 55 -4.04 18.44 -9.64
CA VAL A 55 -5.36 18.22 -9.05
C VAL A 55 -5.62 19.38 -8.09
N ASP A 56 -6.62 20.19 -8.42
CA ASP A 56 -7.02 21.31 -7.55
C ASP A 56 -8.01 20.85 -6.45
N ASP A 57 -8.88 19.90 -6.79
CA ASP A 57 -9.80 19.26 -5.85
C ASP A 57 -9.99 17.76 -6.17
N LEU A 58 -10.11 16.93 -5.13
CA LEU A 58 -10.24 15.48 -5.29
C LEU A 58 -11.55 15.06 -5.97
N THR A 59 -12.62 15.86 -5.86
CA THR A 59 -13.90 15.53 -6.53
C THR A 59 -13.90 15.88 -8.01
N ALA A 60 -12.94 16.71 -8.43
CA ALA A 60 -12.73 17.08 -9.83
C ALA A 60 -11.75 16.16 -10.56
N LEU A 61 -11.28 15.08 -9.92
CA LEU A 61 -10.44 14.08 -10.57
C LEU A 61 -11.24 13.40 -11.68
N ASP A 62 -10.76 13.51 -12.92
CA ASP A 62 -11.42 12.87 -14.06
C ASP A 62 -11.18 11.35 -13.95
N VAL A 63 -12.20 10.62 -13.47
CA VAL A 63 -12.14 9.17 -13.34
C VAL A 63 -12.71 8.56 -14.61
N SER A 64 -11.87 7.85 -15.37
CA SER A 64 -12.35 7.00 -16.46
C SER A 64 -13.27 5.94 -15.86
N THR A 65 -14.57 6.14 -16.01
CA THR A 65 -15.58 5.16 -15.61
C THR A 65 -15.91 4.31 -16.83
N PHE A 66 -16.02 2.99 -16.65
CA PHE A 66 -16.29 2.03 -17.72
C PHE A 66 -17.70 2.15 -18.29
#